data_AF-A0A914PYI3-F1
#
_entry.id   AF-A0A914PYI3-F1
#
_cell.length_a   1.000
_cell.length_b   1.000
_cell.length_c   1.000
_cell.angle_alpha   90.00
_cell.angle_beta   90.00
_cell.angle_gamma   90.00
#
_symmetry.space_group_name_H-M   'P 1'
#
loop_
_entity.id
_entity.type
_entity.pdbx_description
1 polymer ?
#
loop_
_entity_poly.entity_id
_entity_poly.type
_entity_poly.pdbx_seq_one_letter_code
_entity_poly.pdbx_strand_id
1 'polypeptide(L)'
;MELGLPASDVFLSFAIFALFSLLIIYPPAEARQAGFIIPNIFYSIIGDEKFNFIQHHLRRSCLTLLIHALLPMIYTFFMYFYFYEQFTLSGTFDLVQLLFRFSTTVLLLAGGYLFQISRSNFSNHSIIKNLAKYGPVDEVAAQINDEIKDFHNFKVEYIGYSKLIITSSWIVKVSMYNVVFLKISDARFKLTQTMDLPIFFHENSGKQMIDVQAESISDKTKPVTIRVYSREMFEELRAKLGGNVEIVSDIKFKSSLHERFVTIFKQHIYGNPRYTYDQKYELEPCMGCQSIQANIKLDKTCVDSVGEVQCRQCNCKPMW
;
A
#
# COMPACT_ATOMS: atom_id res chain seq x y z
N MET A 1 -48.32 -3.51 -4.92
CA MET A 1 -47.96 -4.04 -3.60
C MET A 1 -46.94 -3.07 -3.03
N GLU A 2 -47.43 -1.95 -2.50
CA GLU A 2 -46.57 -0.96 -1.88
C GLU A 2 -46.09 -1.56 -0.56
N LEU A 3 -44.77 -1.74 -0.41
CA LEU A 3 -44.22 -2.07 0.90
C LEU A 3 -44.63 -0.93 1.83
N GLY A 4 -45.51 -1.18 2.79
CA GLY A 4 -45.93 -0.21 3.83
C GLY A 4 -44.81 0.16 4.82
N LEU A 5 -43.54 -0.02 4.42
CA LEU A 5 -42.37 0.50 5.10
C LEU A 5 -41.97 1.80 4.41
N PRO A 6 -41.63 2.87 5.15
CA PRO A 6 -40.96 4.01 4.54
C PRO A 6 -39.64 3.51 3.94
N ALA A 7 -39.62 3.25 2.63
CA ALA A 7 -38.49 2.66 1.93
C ALA A 7 -37.20 3.49 2.12
N SER A 8 -37.35 4.79 2.40
CA SER A 8 -36.29 5.69 2.81
C SER A 8 -35.54 5.23 4.06
N ASP A 9 -36.24 4.74 5.08
CA ASP A 9 -35.65 4.47 6.39
C ASP A 9 -34.91 3.13 6.39
N VAL A 10 -35.47 2.15 5.67
CA VAL A 10 -34.81 0.87 5.39
C VAL A 10 -33.55 1.09 4.55
N PHE A 11 -33.64 1.92 3.51
CA PHE A 11 -32.48 2.26 2.67
C PHE A 11 -31.41 3.02 3.45
N LEU A 12 -31.79 4.01 4.25
CA LEU A 12 -30.86 4.79 5.07
C LEU A 12 -30.16 3.90 6.10
N SER A 13 -30.90 3.06 6.82
CA SER A 13 -30.32 2.12 7.79
C SER A 13 -29.37 1.11 7.13
N PHE A 14 -29.72 0.59 5.94
CA PHE A 14 -28.82 -0.23 5.13
C PHE A 14 -27.55 0.53 4.75
N ALA A 15 -27.67 1.75 4.23
CA ALA A 15 -26.54 2.55 3.80
C ALA A 15 -25.58 2.86 4.96
N ILE A 16 -26.12 3.22 6.12
CA ILE A 16 -25.35 3.45 7.35
C ILE A 16 -24.65 2.16 7.78
N PHE A 17 -25.37 1.03 7.84
CA PHE A 17 -24.79 -0.25 8.23
C PHE A 17 -23.71 -0.73 7.24
N ALA A 18 -23.92 -0.52 5.94
CA ALA A 18 -22.94 -0.84 4.90
C ALA A 18 -21.68 0.00 5.05
N LEU A 19 -21.82 1.30 5.35
CA LEU A 19 -20.68 2.18 5.63
C LEU A 19 -19.90 1.72 6.87
N PHE A 20 -20.58 1.40 7.98
CA PHE A 20 -19.94 0.83 9.17
C PHE A 20 -19.25 -0.51 8.88
N SER A 21 -19.90 -1.38 8.10
CA SER A 21 -19.31 -2.64 7.68
C SER A 21 -18.05 -2.40 6.86
N LEU A 22 -18.08 -1.50 5.88
CA LEU A 22 -16.90 -1.14 5.09
C LEU A 22 -15.73 -0.63 5.96
N LEU A 23 -16.01 0.11 7.03
CA LEU A 23 -14.96 0.55 7.99
C LEU A 23 -14.35 -0.63 8.76
N ILE A 24 -15.13 -1.66 9.08
CA ILE A 24 -14.63 -2.88 9.76
C ILE A 24 -13.81 -3.74 8.79
N ILE A 25 -14.30 -3.91 7.55
CA ILE A 25 -13.67 -4.74 6.52
C ILE A 25 -12.39 -4.06 6.01
N TYR A 26 -12.49 -2.79 5.61
CA TYR A 26 -11.43 -1.97 5.03
C TYR A 26 -11.22 -0.70 5.87
N PRO A 27 -10.62 -0.80 7.07
CA PRO A 27 -10.43 0.36 7.93
C PRO A 27 -9.52 1.40 7.24
N PRO A 28 -9.91 2.69 7.26
CA PRO A 28 -9.08 3.76 6.72
C PRO A 28 -7.81 3.96 7.54
N ALA A 29 -6.83 4.71 7.02
CA ALA A 29 -5.51 4.83 7.64
C ALA A 29 -5.59 5.43 9.05
N GLU A 30 -6.47 6.39 9.25
CA GLU A 30 -6.75 7.09 10.50
C GLU A 30 -7.28 6.12 11.57
N ALA A 31 -8.22 5.24 11.18
CA ALA A 31 -8.75 4.21 12.08
C ALA A 31 -7.67 3.18 12.48
N ARG A 32 -6.77 2.84 11.55
CA ARG A 32 -5.64 1.94 11.85
C ARG A 32 -4.64 2.60 12.81
N GLN A 33 -4.32 3.87 12.61
CA GLN A 33 -3.43 4.63 13.50
C GLN A 33 -4.03 4.81 14.90
N ALA A 34 -5.35 4.98 15.00
CA ALA A 34 -6.08 5.00 16.27
C ALA A 34 -6.17 3.61 16.94
N GLY A 35 -5.69 2.55 16.28
CA GLY A 35 -5.72 1.18 16.79
C GLY A 35 -7.08 0.51 16.68
N PHE A 36 -8.04 1.06 15.93
CA PHE A 36 -9.36 0.47 15.69
C PHE A 36 -9.27 -0.63 14.63
N ILE A 37 -8.61 -1.72 15.01
CA ILE A 37 -8.40 -2.88 14.15
C ILE A 37 -8.71 -4.18 14.88
N ILE A 38 -9.17 -5.20 14.14
CA ILE A 38 -9.52 -6.52 14.68
C ILE A 38 -8.39 -7.11 15.54
N PRO A 39 -7.10 -7.08 15.13
CA PRO A 39 -6.00 -7.56 15.96
C PRO A 39 -5.85 -6.86 17.31
N ASN A 40 -6.10 -5.55 17.36
CA ASN A 40 -5.93 -4.76 18.58
C ASN A 40 -7.13 -4.91 19.52
N ILE A 41 -8.35 -4.92 18.97
CA ILE A 41 -9.58 -5.13 19.75
C ILE A 41 -9.55 -6.51 20.41
N PHE A 42 -9.07 -7.53 19.69
CA PHE A 42 -9.00 -8.91 20.16
C PHE A 42 -7.56 -9.34 20.51
N TYR A 43 -6.75 -8.41 21.01
CA TYR A 43 -5.34 -8.65 21.33
C TYR A 43 -5.15 -9.82 22.29
N SER A 44 -6.03 -9.98 23.30
CA SER A 44 -5.96 -11.09 24.25
C SER A 44 -6.11 -12.48 23.61
N ILE A 45 -6.84 -12.59 22.50
CA ILE A 45 -7.07 -13.87 21.79
C ILE A 45 -5.97 -14.10 20.75
N ILE A 46 -5.64 -13.06 19.98
CA ILE A 46 -4.73 -13.16 18.84
C ILE A 46 -3.26 -13.21 19.32
N GLY A 47 -2.92 -12.41 20.33
CA GLY A 47 -1.55 -12.22 20.82
C GLY A 47 -0.72 -11.28 19.95
N ASP A 48 0.54 -11.09 20.34
CA ASP A 48 1.48 -10.23 19.63
C ASP A 48 2.04 -10.92 18.38
N GLU A 49 2.12 -10.15 17.29
CA GLU A 49 2.70 -10.56 16.02
C GLU A 49 4.19 -10.91 16.13
N LYS A 50 4.95 -10.22 16.98
CA LYS A 50 6.41 -10.35 17.06
C LYS A 50 6.89 -11.68 17.65
N PHE A 51 6.12 -12.28 18.57
CA PHE A 51 6.55 -13.52 19.24
C PHE A 51 6.25 -14.76 18.41
N ASN A 52 5.07 -14.82 17.77
CA ASN A 52 4.66 -15.96 16.97
C ASN A 52 3.84 -15.50 15.76
N PHE A 53 4.54 -15.03 14.73
CA PHE A 53 3.96 -14.41 13.55
C PHE A 53 2.97 -15.33 12.83
N ILE A 54 3.34 -16.60 12.64
CA ILE A 54 2.49 -17.58 11.95
C ILE A 54 1.20 -17.85 12.73
N GLN A 55 1.31 -18.13 14.04
CA GLN A 55 0.15 -18.41 14.87
C GLN A 55 -0.76 -17.18 15.03
N HIS A 56 -0.16 -16.00 15.19
CA HIS A 56 -0.88 -14.73 15.22
C HIS A 56 -1.75 -14.57 13.95
N HIS A 57 -1.19 -14.78 12.76
CA HIS A 57 -1.93 -14.62 11.51
C HIS A 57 -2.97 -15.72 11.24
N LEU A 58 -2.76 -16.94 11.75
CA LEU A 58 -3.78 -18.00 11.75
C LEU A 58 -4.99 -17.62 12.61
N ARG A 59 -4.77 -17.24 13.87
CA ARG A 59 -5.85 -16.82 14.79
C ARG A 59 -6.59 -15.61 14.24
N ARG A 60 -5.84 -14.60 13.76
CA ARG A 60 -6.39 -13.39 13.18
C ARG A 60 -7.28 -13.68 11.96
N SER A 61 -6.81 -14.48 11.00
CA SER A 61 -7.59 -14.78 9.79
C SER A 61 -8.89 -15.52 10.12
N CYS A 62 -8.84 -16.47 11.06
CA CYS A 62 -10.01 -17.18 11.55
C CYS A 62 -11.02 -16.23 12.23
N LEU A 63 -10.53 -15.37 13.13
CA LEU A 63 -11.39 -14.41 13.84
C LEU A 63 -11.98 -13.37 12.88
N THR A 64 -11.19 -12.89 11.93
CA THR A 64 -11.63 -11.96 10.89
C THR A 64 -12.76 -12.58 10.08
N LEU A 65 -12.61 -13.83 9.61
CA LEU A 65 -13.66 -14.55 8.89
C LEU A 65 -14.96 -14.62 9.70
N LEU A 66 -14.87 -14.96 10.99
CA LEU A 66 -16.04 -15.05 11.87
C LEU A 66 -16.73 -13.70 12.05
N ILE A 67 -15.98 -12.62 12.31
CA ILE A 67 -16.53 -11.26 12.45
C ILE A 67 -17.24 -10.83 11.17
N HIS A 68 -16.64 -11.08 10.00
CA HIS A 68 -17.24 -10.72 8.72
C HIS A 68 -18.52 -11.53 8.44
N ALA A 69 -18.54 -12.81 8.81
CA ALA A 69 -19.72 -13.65 8.69
C ALA A 69 -20.84 -13.23 9.67
N LEU A 70 -20.50 -12.60 10.80
CA LEU A 70 -21.46 -12.07 11.76
C LEU A 70 -22.13 -10.76 11.30
N LEU A 71 -21.48 -9.94 10.46
CA LEU A 71 -22.02 -8.64 10.04
C LEU A 71 -23.42 -8.73 9.40
N PRO A 72 -23.68 -9.60 8.40
CA PRO A 72 -25.02 -9.72 7.82
C PRO A 72 -26.05 -10.18 8.85
N MET A 73 -25.65 -11.05 9.79
CA MET A 73 -26.54 -11.54 10.83
C MET A 73 -26.93 -10.42 11.79
N ILE A 74 -25.97 -9.60 12.24
CA ILE A 74 -26.21 -8.42 13.08
C ILE A 74 -27.19 -7.47 12.41
N TYR A 75 -27.03 -7.21 11.11
CA TYR A 75 -27.97 -6.37 10.37
C TYR A 75 -29.37 -6.97 10.31
N THR A 76 -29.50 -8.27 10.03
CA THR A 76 -30.82 -8.92 10.00
C THR A 76 -31.52 -8.91 11.36
N PHE A 77 -30.77 -9.05 12.46
CA PHE A 77 -31.31 -8.90 13.82
C PHE A 77 -31.75 -7.45 14.08
N PHE A 78 -30.90 -6.47 13.74
CA PHE A 78 -31.26 -5.06 13.88
C PHE A 78 -32.54 -4.73 13.11
N MET A 79 -32.65 -5.16 11.85
CA MET A 79 -33.84 -4.98 11.03
C MET A 79 -35.07 -5.61 11.67
N TYR A 80 -34.97 -6.86 12.13
CA TYR A 80 -36.07 -7.58 12.74
C TYR A 80 -36.63 -6.85 13.97
N PHE A 81 -35.77 -6.35 14.86
CA PHE A 81 -36.22 -5.67 16.08
C PHE A 81 -36.67 -4.23 15.83
N TYR A 82 -35.96 -3.47 14.99
CA TYR A 82 -36.26 -2.06 14.76
C TYR A 82 -37.51 -1.83 13.93
N PHE A 83 -37.76 -2.69 12.93
CA PHE A 83 -38.91 -2.59 12.03
C PHE A 83 -40.00 -3.66 12.31
N TYR A 84 -39.99 -4.24 13.52
CA TYR A 84 -40.86 -5.36 13.90
C TYR A 84 -42.35 -5.08 13.65
N GLU A 85 -42.84 -3.92 14.09
CA GLU A 85 -44.25 -3.55 13.96
C GLU A 85 -44.65 -3.33 12.49
N GLN A 86 -43.78 -2.67 11.72
CA GLN A 86 -44.00 -2.39 10.30
C GLN A 86 -44.01 -3.67 9.48
N PHE A 87 -43.14 -4.64 9.80
CA PHE A 87 -43.15 -5.97 9.17
C PHE A 87 -44.41 -6.77 9.52
N THR A 88 -44.90 -6.64 10.76
CA THR A 88 -46.14 -7.28 11.21
C THR A 88 -47.37 -6.76 10.46
N LEU A 89 -47.43 -5.45 10.23
CA LEU A 89 -48.53 -4.78 9.55
C LEU A 89 -48.53 -4.97 8.02
N SER A 90 -47.34 -5.00 7.40
CA SER A 90 -47.18 -5.04 5.94
C SER A 90 -47.13 -6.45 5.35
N GLY A 91 -46.97 -7.49 6.17
CA GLY A 91 -46.86 -8.89 5.71
C GLY A 91 -45.55 -9.19 4.97
N THR A 92 -44.56 -8.30 4.99
CA THR A 92 -43.28 -8.46 4.26
C THR A 92 -42.26 -9.36 4.98
N PHE A 93 -42.73 -10.26 5.86
CA PHE A 93 -41.87 -11.14 6.64
C PHE A 93 -41.00 -12.06 5.77
N ASP A 94 -41.45 -12.43 4.58
CA ASP A 94 -40.77 -13.41 3.74
C ASP A 94 -39.37 -12.96 3.32
N LEU A 95 -39.19 -11.68 2.97
CA LEU A 95 -37.88 -11.13 2.59
C LEU A 95 -36.92 -11.11 3.78
N VAL A 96 -37.38 -10.65 4.95
CA VAL A 96 -36.57 -10.57 6.17
C VAL A 96 -36.20 -11.97 6.66
N GLN A 97 -37.12 -12.92 6.60
CA GLN A 97 -36.86 -14.33 6.92
C GLN A 97 -35.86 -14.95 5.95
N LEU A 98 -35.96 -14.66 4.64
CA LEU A 98 -34.99 -15.13 3.66
C LEU A 98 -33.59 -14.59 3.94
N LEU A 99 -33.46 -13.29 4.21
CA LEU A 99 -32.19 -12.66 4.57
C LEU A 99 -31.61 -13.24 5.87
N PHE A 100 -32.45 -13.48 6.87
CA PHE A 100 -32.04 -14.11 8.12
C PHE A 100 -31.56 -15.56 7.91
N ARG A 101 -32.25 -16.35 7.09
CA ARG A 101 -31.82 -17.71 6.73
C ARG A 101 -30.48 -17.69 6.00
N PHE A 102 -30.31 -16.75 5.07
CA PHE A 102 -29.05 -16.55 4.33
C PHE A 102 -27.90 -16.18 5.27
N SER A 103 -28.09 -15.17 6.14
CA SER A 103 -27.06 -14.72 7.09
C SER A 103 -26.68 -15.83 8.08
N THR A 104 -27.67 -16.59 8.56
CA THR A 104 -27.44 -17.75 9.44
C THR A 104 -26.66 -18.85 8.73
N THR A 105 -26.99 -19.13 7.46
CA THR A 105 -26.26 -20.14 6.68
C THR A 105 -24.81 -19.72 6.44
N VAL A 106 -24.55 -18.44 6.12
CA VAL A 106 -23.18 -17.92 5.99
C VAL A 106 -22.40 -18.08 7.29
N LEU A 107 -23.01 -17.77 8.45
CA LEU A 107 -22.36 -17.93 9.75
C LEU A 107 -22.09 -19.40 10.07
N LEU A 108 -23.04 -20.30 9.82
CA LEU A 108 -22.86 -21.74 10.03
C LEU A 108 -21.77 -22.33 9.13
N LEU A 109 -21.69 -21.90 7.86
CA LEU A 109 -20.63 -22.32 6.95
C LEU A 109 -19.25 -21.84 7.43
N ALA A 110 -19.14 -20.57 7.85
CA ALA A 110 -17.91 -20.03 8.41
C ALA A 110 -17.50 -20.79 9.69
N GLY A 111 -18.44 -21.00 10.62
CA GLY A 111 -18.21 -21.77 11.85
C GLY A 111 -17.83 -23.22 11.58
N GLY A 112 -18.51 -23.88 10.63
CA GLY A 112 -18.21 -25.25 10.21
C GLY A 112 -16.81 -25.38 9.59
N TYR A 113 -16.41 -24.43 8.74
CA TYR A 113 -15.06 -24.36 8.19
C TYR A 113 -14.00 -24.19 9.29
N LEU A 114 -14.23 -23.27 10.24
CA LEU A 114 -13.32 -23.06 11.38
C LEU A 114 -13.23 -24.28 12.28
N PHE A 115 -14.35 -24.95 12.53
CA PHE A 115 -14.39 -26.19 13.30
C PHE A 115 -13.58 -27.31 12.63
N GLN A 116 -13.74 -27.49 11.31
CA GLN A 116 -12.98 -28.46 10.54
C GLN A 116 -11.48 -28.18 10.60
N ILE A 117 -11.08 -26.92 10.42
CA ILE A 117 -9.68 -26.50 10.48
C ILE A 117 -9.09 -26.64 11.87
N SER A 118 -9.85 -26.29 12.90
CA SER A 118 -9.41 -26.47 14.29
C SER A 118 -9.19 -27.95 14.61
N ARG A 119 -10.06 -28.85 14.12
CA ARG A 119 -9.90 -30.30 14.29
C ARG A 119 -8.70 -30.87 13.54
N SER A 120 -8.32 -30.26 12.42
CA SER A 120 -7.19 -30.68 11.60
C SER A 120 -5.87 -29.97 11.96
N ASN A 121 -5.78 -29.34 13.14
CA ASN A 121 -4.61 -28.54 13.56
C ASN A 121 -4.15 -27.53 12.48
N PHE A 122 -5.10 -26.87 11.82
CA PHE A 122 -4.85 -25.89 10.78
C PHE A 122 -4.14 -26.39 9.51
N SER A 123 -3.96 -27.71 9.34
CA SER A 123 -3.28 -28.29 8.15
C SER A 123 -3.90 -27.85 6.82
N ASN A 124 -5.23 -27.71 6.79
CA ASN A 124 -5.94 -27.28 5.59
C ASN A 124 -6.00 -25.76 5.38
N HIS A 125 -5.51 -24.97 6.33
CA HIS A 125 -5.51 -23.52 6.25
C HIS A 125 -4.57 -23.03 5.13
N SER A 126 -4.96 -21.99 4.39
CA SER A 126 -4.19 -21.49 3.24
C SER A 126 -2.76 -21.08 3.61
N ILE A 127 -2.57 -20.46 4.79
CA ILE A 127 -1.27 -20.07 5.34
C ILE A 127 -0.36 -21.30 5.51
N ILE A 128 -0.84 -22.38 6.13
CA ILE A 128 -0.05 -23.61 6.32
C ILE A 128 0.24 -24.28 4.97
N LYS A 129 -0.74 -24.32 4.06
CA LYS A 129 -0.53 -24.83 2.70
C LYS A 129 0.53 -24.04 1.93
N ASN A 130 0.62 -22.73 2.13
CA ASN A 130 1.64 -21.90 1.50
C ASN A 130 3.04 -22.16 2.09
N LEU A 131 3.14 -22.38 3.41
CA LEU A 131 4.40 -22.73 4.08
C LEU A 131 4.90 -24.12 3.66
N ALA A 132 4.01 -25.10 3.59
CA ALA A 132 4.33 -26.49 3.28
C ALA A 132 4.99 -26.69 1.89
N LYS A 133 4.89 -25.70 0.99
CA LYS A 133 5.56 -25.72 -0.33
C LYS A 133 7.08 -25.58 -0.26
N TYR A 134 7.59 -25.11 0.88
CA TYR A 134 9.01 -24.79 1.05
C TYR A 134 9.75 -25.77 1.98
N GLY A 135 9.03 -26.68 2.65
CA GLY A 135 9.62 -27.69 3.53
C GLY A 135 8.71 -28.06 4.70
N PRO A 136 9.26 -28.71 5.75
CA PRO A 136 8.57 -28.95 7.00
C PRO A 136 8.05 -27.65 7.62
N VAL A 137 6.76 -27.61 7.94
CA VAL A 137 6.07 -26.37 8.36
C VAL A 137 6.68 -25.78 9.63
N ASP A 138 7.04 -26.61 10.60
CA ASP A 138 7.54 -26.15 11.90
C ASP A 138 8.92 -25.47 11.78
N GLU A 139 9.82 -26.04 10.98
CA GLU A 139 11.15 -25.49 10.73
C GLU A 139 11.08 -24.16 9.96
N VAL A 140 10.28 -24.13 8.88
CA VAL A 140 10.09 -22.92 8.06
C VAL A 140 9.39 -21.82 8.88
N ALA A 141 8.40 -22.18 9.70
CA ALA A 141 7.71 -21.25 10.58
C ALA A 141 8.65 -20.66 11.65
N ALA A 142 9.51 -21.49 12.26
CA ALA A 142 10.50 -21.03 13.23
C ALA A 142 11.49 -20.04 12.59
N GLN A 143 12.02 -20.37 11.41
CA GLN A 143 12.91 -19.49 10.67
C GLN A 143 12.25 -18.13 10.38
N ILE A 144 11.03 -18.13 9.85
CA ILE A 144 10.29 -16.90 9.52
C ILE A 144 10.01 -16.09 10.78
N ASN A 145 9.60 -16.74 11.88
CA ASN A 145 9.32 -16.07 13.15
C ASN A 145 10.57 -15.35 13.69
N ASP A 146 11.76 -15.93 13.53
CA ASP A 146 13.00 -15.30 13.97
C ASP A 146 13.46 -14.18 13.04
N GLU A 147 13.36 -14.38 11.71
CA GLU A 147 13.69 -13.33 10.75
C GLU A 147 12.80 -12.09 10.88
N ILE A 148 11.50 -12.25 11.18
CA ILE A 148 10.55 -11.13 11.30
C ILE A 148 10.83 -10.22 12.50
N LYS A 149 11.52 -10.73 13.53
CA LYS A 149 11.92 -9.95 14.70
C LYS A 149 13.01 -8.93 14.39
N ASP A 150 13.74 -9.10 13.28
CA ASP A 150 14.78 -8.15 12.87
C ASP A 150 14.18 -6.76 12.58
N PHE A 151 14.84 -5.72 13.10
CA PHE A 151 14.49 -4.32 12.89
C PHE A 151 14.84 -3.84 11.48
N HIS A 152 15.81 -4.48 10.82
CA HIS A 152 16.22 -4.12 9.46
C HIS A 152 15.29 -4.66 8.38
N ASN A 153 14.15 -5.26 8.74
CA ASN A 153 13.16 -5.72 7.79
C ASN A 153 12.48 -4.55 7.08
N PHE A 154 12.40 -4.62 5.75
CA PHE A 154 11.68 -3.62 4.96
C PHE A 154 10.18 -3.89 5.04
N LYS A 155 9.40 -2.91 5.51
CA LYS A 155 7.97 -3.06 5.76
C LYS A 155 7.20 -1.98 4.99
N VAL A 156 6.17 -2.40 4.25
CA VAL A 156 5.27 -1.51 3.53
C VAL A 156 3.83 -1.86 3.89
N GLU A 157 3.09 -0.87 4.38
CA GLU A 157 1.66 -1.01 4.63
C GLU A 157 0.85 -0.48 3.45
N TYR A 158 -0.19 -1.21 3.07
CA TYR A 158 -1.12 -0.86 2.02
C TYR A 158 -2.50 -0.51 2.59
N ILE A 159 -3.43 -0.16 1.71
CA ILE A 159 -4.82 0.13 2.09
C ILE A 159 -5.46 -1.12 2.72
N GLY A 160 -6.24 -0.90 3.78
CA GLY A 160 -6.84 -1.97 4.59
C GLY A 160 -5.80 -2.68 5.45
N TYR A 161 -5.83 -4.01 5.45
CA TYR A 161 -4.92 -4.85 6.25
C TYR A 161 -3.80 -5.50 5.44
N SER A 162 -3.61 -5.08 4.19
CA SER A 162 -2.56 -5.62 3.35
C SER A 162 -1.22 -5.02 3.76
N LYS A 163 -0.23 -5.84 4.09
CA LYS A 163 1.14 -5.40 4.38
C LYS A 163 2.14 -6.34 3.69
N LEU A 164 3.28 -5.78 3.34
CA LEU A 164 4.41 -6.51 2.79
C LEU A 164 5.59 -6.37 3.73
N ILE A 165 6.21 -7.49 4.05
CA ILE A 165 7.41 -7.57 4.87
C ILE A 165 8.46 -8.30 4.05
N ILE A 166 9.62 -7.70 3.87
CA ILE A 166 10.76 -8.31 3.20
C ILE A 166 11.85 -8.50 4.26
N THR A 167 12.16 -9.76 4.53
CA THR A 167 13.22 -10.19 5.43
C THR A 167 14.51 -10.48 4.66
N SER A 168 15.51 -11.08 5.32
CA SER A 168 16.74 -11.51 4.66
C SER A 168 16.51 -12.63 3.64
N SER A 169 15.57 -13.54 3.89
CA SER A 169 15.32 -14.70 3.02
C SER A 169 13.93 -14.72 2.38
N TRP A 170 12.97 -13.96 2.92
CA TRP A 170 11.56 -14.10 2.58
C TRP A 170 10.90 -12.78 2.20
N ILE A 171 9.96 -12.89 1.26
CA ILE A 171 8.96 -11.88 0.96
C ILE A 171 7.64 -12.42 1.49
N VAL A 172 7.06 -11.67 2.42
CA VAL A 172 5.84 -12.05 3.12
C VAL A 172 4.77 -11.02 2.82
N LYS A 173 3.79 -11.40 2.00
CA LYS A 173 2.61 -10.59 1.73
C LYS A 173 1.46 -11.06 2.61
N VAL A 174 1.13 -10.25 3.60
CA VAL A 174 0.00 -10.47 4.47
C VAL A 174 -1.21 -9.76 3.89
N SER A 175 -2.29 -10.49 3.68
CA SER A 175 -3.61 -9.97 3.31
C SER A 175 -4.58 -10.19 4.49
N MET A 176 -5.86 -9.85 4.30
CA MET A 176 -6.89 -10.01 5.34
C MET A 176 -7.04 -11.47 5.79
N TYR A 177 -7.24 -12.39 4.83
CA TYR A 177 -7.54 -13.80 5.10
C TYR A 177 -6.39 -14.77 4.83
N ASN A 178 -5.31 -14.29 4.18
CA ASN A 178 -4.23 -15.15 3.73
C ASN A 178 -2.87 -14.48 3.91
N VAL A 179 -1.83 -15.30 4.02
CA VAL A 179 -0.44 -14.88 3.99
C VAL A 179 0.26 -15.68 2.90
N VAL A 180 0.90 -14.97 1.98
CA VAL A 180 1.68 -15.55 0.89
C VAL A 180 3.15 -15.35 1.22
N PHE A 181 3.91 -16.44 1.12
CA PHE A 181 5.35 -16.47 1.34
C PHE A 181 6.04 -16.74 0.00
N LEU A 182 7.10 -16.01 -0.28
CA LEU A 182 7.96 -16.21 -1.44
C LEU A 182 9.41 -16.10 -0.97
N LYS A 183 10.24 -17.10 -1.27
CA LYS A 183 11.65 -17.07 -0.91
C LYS A 183 12.40 -16.16 -1.90
N ILE A 184 13.24 -15.25 -1.41
CA ILE A 184 13.98 -14.29 -2.25
C ILE A 184 14.89 -15.01 -3.24
N SER A 185 15.53 -16.12 -2.83
CA SER A 185 16.38 -16.95 -3.70
C SER A 185 15.60 -17.63 -4.85
N ASP A 186 14.28 -17.74 -4.72
CA ASP A 186 13.37 -18.35 -5.71
C ASP A 186 12.51 -17.28 -6.40
N ALA A 187 12.85 -16.00 -6.25
CA ALA A 187 12.08 -14.89 -6.80
C ALA A 187 12.81 -14.25 -7.99
N ARG A 188 12.08 -14.02 -9.08
CA ARG A 188 12.48 -13.10 -10.15
C ARG A 188 11.69 -11.80 -9.99
N PHE A 189 12.38 -10.67 -10.04
CA PHE A 189 11.77 -9.35 -9.89
C PHE A 189 11.68 -8.66 -11.24
N LYS A 190 10.46 -8.32 -11.66
CA LYS A 190 10.19 -7.57 -12.88
C LYS A 190 9.53 -6.23 -12.55
N LEU A 191 10.11 -5.14 -13.01
CA LEU A 191 9.46 -3.83 -12.94
C LEU A 191 8.31 -3.80 -13.96
N THR A 192 7.08 -3.65 -13.50
CA THR A 192 5.90 -3.75 -14.39
C THR A 192 5.31 -2.39 -14.73
N GLN A 193 5.19 -1.49 -13.74
CA GLN A 193 4.52 -0.23 -13.95
C GLN A 193 5.13 0.87 -13.09
N THR A 194 5.14 2.08 -13.64
CA THR A 194 5.34 3.32 -12.88
C THR A 194 4.19 4.25 -13.18
N MET A 195 3.41 4.61 -12.17
CA MET A 195 2.24 5.47 -12.29
C MET A 195 2.42 6.71 -11.42
N ASP A 196 2.20 7.88 -11.99
CA ASP A 196 2.09 9.11 -11.21
C ASP A 196 0.77 9.08 -10.43
N LEU A 197 0.82 9.26 -9.10
CA LEU A 197 -0.43 9.56 -8.39
C LEU A 197 -0.81 11.01 -8.72
N PRO A 198 -2.02 11.26 -9.26
CA PRO A 198 -2.51 12.62 -9.39
C PRO A 198 -2.58 13.26 -8.00
N ILE A 199 -2.06 14.48 -7.95
CA ILE A 199 -1.80 15.31 -6.78
C ILE A 199 -3.12 15.59 -6.02
N PHE A 200 -3.54 14.69 -5.14
CA PHE A 200 -4.63 14.95 -4.18
C PHE A 200 -4.13 15.11 -2.74
N PHE A 201 -2.81 15.04 -2.52
CA PHE A 201 -2.21 15.30 -1.22
C PHE A 201 -1.29 16.51 -1.32
N HIS A 202 -1.49 17.45 -0.40
CA HIS A 202 -0.83 18.74 -0.28
C HIS A 202 0.66 18.62 0.14
N GLU A 203 1.38 17.66 -0.42
CA GLU A 203 2.81 17.45 -0.19
C GLU A 203 3.53 17.49 -1.53
N ASN A 204 4.37 18.50 -1.72
CA ASN A 204 5.17 18.77 -2.93
C ASN A 204 6.21 17.68 -3.30
N SER A 205 6.06 16.46 -2.80
CA SER A 205 6.89 15.32 -3.20
C SER A 205 6.22 14.63 -4.38
N GLY A 206 6.94 14.48 -5.50
CA GLY A 206 6.49 13.71 -6.65
C GLY A 206 6.40 12.22 -6.31
N LYS A 207 5.37 11.83 -5.54
CA LYS A 207 5.08 10.44 -5.15
C LYS A 207 4.73 9.65 -6.40
N GLN A 208 5.67 8.82 -6.85
CA GLN A 208 5.49 7.88 -7.95
C GLN A 208 5.15 6.52 -7.37
N MET A 209 4.07 5.93 -7.85
CA MET A 209 3.75 4.54 -7.59
C MET A 209 4.60 3.68 -8.51
N ILE A 210 5.45 2.83 -7.92
CA ILE A 210 6.26 1.87 -8.64
C ILE A 210 5.79 0.48 -8.25
N ASP A 211 5.37 -0.31 -9.24
CA ASP A 211 4.93 -1.68 -9.06
C ASP A 211 6.01 -2.65 -9.57
N VAL A 212 6.55 -3.43 -8.64
CA VAL A 212 7.50 -4.52 -8.88
C VAL A 212 6.78 -5.84 -8.71
N GLN A 213 6.80 -6.69 -9.71
CA GLN A 213 6.22 -8.03 -9.66
C GLN A 213 7.30 -9.04 -9.27
N ALA A 214 7.07 -9.77 -8.18
CA ALA A 214 7.91 -10.89 -7.76
C ALA A 214 7.25 -12.21 -8.21
N GLU A 215 7.90 -12.91 -9.13
CA GLU A 215 7.46 -14.20 -9.68
C GLU A 215 8.31 -15.34 -9.09
N SER A 216 7.68 -16.45 -8.72
CA SER A 216 8.43 -17.65 -8.28
C SER A 216 9.07 -18.34 -9.49
N ILE A 217 10.38 -18.57 -9.44
CA ILE A 217 11.12 -19.28 -10.48
C ILE A 217 10.65 -20.74 -10.57
N SER A 218 10.36 -21.34 -9.42
CA SER A 218 9.83 -22.70 -9.32
C SER A 218 8.29 -22.81 -9.40
N ASP A 219 7.60 -21.72 -9.76
CA ASP A 219 6.14 -21.63 -9.90
C ASP A 219 5.36 -22.13 -8.66
N LYS A 220 5.95 -22.00 -7.47
CA LYS A 220 5.32 -22.44 -6.21
C LYS A 220 4.18 -21.52 -5.78
N THR A 221 4.25 -20.25 -6.14
CA THR A 221 3.32 -19.21 -5.69
C THR A 221 2.94 -18.25 -6.81
N LYS A 222 1.70 -17.74 -6.73
CA LYS A 222 1.21 -16.73 -7.67
C LYS A 222 2.06 -15.46 -7.55
N PRO A 223 2.25 -14.70 -8.66
CA PRO A 223 3.03 -13.47 -8.64
C PRO A 223 2.57 -12.48 -7.56
N VAL A 224 3.54 -11.93 -6.85
CA VAL A 224 3.32 -10.97 -5.75
C VAL A 224 3.69 -9.57 -6.24
N THR A 225 2.70 -8.70 -6.41
CA THR A 225 2.95 -7.28 -6.68
C THR A 225 3.37 -6.56 -5.40
N ILE A 226 4.56 -5.98 -5.44
CA ILE A 226 5.18 -5.09 -4.47
C ILE A 226 4.99 -3.67 -4.99
N ARG A 227 4.19 -2.89 -4.28
CA ARG A 227 3.96 -1.47 -4.61
C ARG A 227 4.75 -0.59 -3.66
N VAL A 228 5.44 0.40 -4.19
CA VAL A 228 6.14 1.45 -3.42
C VAL A 228 5.73 2.83 -3.93
N TYR A 229 5.76 3.84 -3.07
CA TYR A 229 5.19 5.16 -3.35
C TYR A 229 6.24 6.28 -3.52
N SER A 230 7.53 5.93 -3.47
CA SER A 230 8.62 6.88 -3.68
C SER A 230 9.84 6.18 -4.30
N ARG A 231 10.69 6.99 -4.94
CA ARG A 231 11.98 6.53 -5.48
C ARG A 231 12.94 6.10 -4.38
N GLU A 232 12.95 6.80 -3.24
CA GLU A 232 13.80 6.47 -2.10
C GLU A 232 13.47 5.08 -1.54
N MET A 233 12.18 4.79 -1.34
CA MET A 233 11.72 3.45 -0.91
C MET A 233 12.03 2.38 -1.95
N PHE A 234 12.02 2.73 -3.24
CA PHE A 234 12.41 1.80 -4.30
C PHE A 234 13.91 1.47 -4.26
N GLU A 235 14.78 2.45 -4.00
CA GLU A 235 16.21 2.18 -3.85
C GLU A 235 16.51 1.37 -2.59
N GLU A 236 15.80 1.60 -1.48
CA GLU A 236 15.88 0.76 -0.28
C GLU A 236 15.45 -0.69 -0.56
N LEU A 237 14.31 -0.86 -1.25
CA LEU A 237 13.84 -2.15 -1.71
C LEU A 237 14.89 -2.83 -2.60
N ARG A 238 15.45 -2.10 -3.56
CA ARG A 238 16.46 -2.62 -4.49
C ARG A 238 17.75 -3.02 -3.75
N ALA A 239 18.18 -2.23 -2.77
CA ALA A 239 19.31 -2.56 -1.91
C ALA A 239 19.06 -3.85 -1.12
N LYS A 240 17.84 -4.03 -0.58
CA LYS A 240 17.44 -5.26 0.12
C LYS A 240 17.37 -6.49 -0.78
N LEU A 241 17.00 -6.30 -2.04
CA LEU A 241 16.94 -7.38 -3.04
C LEU A 241 18.30 -7.63 -3.74
N GLY A 242 19.39 -7.00 -3.29
CA GLY A 242 20.72 -7.20 -3.86
C GLY A 242 20.87 -6.67 -5.28
N GLY A 243 20.02 -5.72 -5.71
CA GLY A 243 20.09 -5.10 -7.04
C GLY A 243 19.43 -5.90 -8.18
N ASN A 244 18.92 -7.11 -7.92
CA ASN A 244 18.40 -8.05 -8.92
C ASN A 244 16.98 -7.74 -9.43
N VAL A 245 16.69 -6.49 -9.76
CA VAL A 245 15.41 -6.09 -10.36
C VAL A 245 15.58 -5.92 -11.86
N GLU A 246 14.96 -6.81 -12.65
CA GLU A 246 14.91 -6.68 -14.11
C GLU A 246 14.02 -5.48 -14.46
N ILE A 247 14.65 -4.42 -14.95
CA ILE A 247 13.96 -3.22 -15.44
C ILE A 247 13.53 -3.52 -16.88
N VAL A 248 12.22 -3.62 -17.11
CA VAL A 248 11.68 -3.68 -18.46
C VAL A 248 12.02 -2.37 -19.17
N SER A 249 12.64 -2.48 -20.35
CA SER A 249 13.39 -1.42 -21.04
C SER A 249 12.60 -0.14 -21.40
N ASP A 250 11.28 -0.16 -21.25
CA ASP A 250 10.40 0.98 -21.57
C ASP A 250 9.99 1.83 -20.36
N ILE A 251 10.42 1.47 -19.15
CA ILE A 251 10.01 2.18 -17.93
C ILE A 251 11.05 3.26 -17.58
N LYS A 252 10.75 4.51 -17.91
CA LYS A 252 11.52 5.68 -17.46
C LYS A 252 10.96 6.19 -16.13
N PHE A 253 11.76 6.07 -15.05
CA PHE A 253 11.47 6.78 -13.81
C PHE A 253 11.39 8.28 -14.10
N LYS A 254 10.36 8.95 -13.58
CA LYS A 254 10.22 10.38 -13.77
C LYS A 254 11.20 11.06 -12.80
N SER A 255 12.09 11.87 -13.35
CA SER A 255 13.04 12.65 -12.56
C SER A 255 12.31 13.62 -11.63
N SER A 256 12.90 13.90 -10.46
CA SER A 256 12.34 14.89 -9.54
C SER A 256 12.19 16.25 -10.23
N LEU A 257 11.33 17.14 -9.71
CA LEU A 257 11.21 18.51 -10.26
C LEU A 257 12.58 19.19 -10.36
N HIS A 258 13.44 18.98 -9.35
CA HIS A 258 14.80 19.49 -9.34
C HIS A 258 15.66 18.87 -10.45
N GLU A 259 15.67 17.54 -10.60
CA GLU A 259 16.43 16.86 -11.66
C GLU A 259 15.91 17.26 -13.06
N ARG A 260 14.60 17.43 -13.23
CA ARG A 260 13.99 17.92 -14.48
C ARG A 260 14.44 19.35 -14.76
N PHE A 261 14.38 20.22 -13.75
CA PHE A 261 14.88 21.60 -13.86
C PHE A 261 16.36 21.60 -14.26
N VAL A 262 17.22 20.85 -13.55
CA VAL A 262 18.66 20.77 -13.85
C VAL A 262 18.89 20.24 -15.27
N THR A 263 18.12 19.25 -15.71
CA THR A 263 18.24 18.67 -17.05
C THR A 263 17.88 19.70 -18.13
N ILE A 264 16.72 20.34 -18.00
CA ILE A 264 16.26 21.37 -18.94
C ILE A 264 17.19 22.60 -18.91
N PHE A 265 17.63 23.00 -17.73
CA PHE A 265 18.56 24.11 -17.54
C PHE A 265 19.91 23.84 -18.21
N LYS A 266 20.48 22.64 -18.02
CA LYS A 266 21.71 22.23 -18.72
C LYS A 266 21.51 22.21 -20.24
N GLN A 267 20.39 21.66 -20.73
CA GLN A 267 20.07 21.66 -22.16
C GLN A 267 20.01 23.09 -22.72
N HIS A 268 19.38 24.02 -22.01
CA HIS A 268 19.37 25.44 -22.40
C HIS A 268 20.76 26.07 -22.38
N ILE A 269 21.60 25.78 -21.38
CA ILE A 269 22.99 26.27 -21.35
C ILE A 269 23.80 25.73 -22.54
N TYR A 270 23.65 24.45 -22.90
CA TYR A 270 24.37 23.88 -24.03
C TYR A 270 23.97 24.49 -25.39
N GLY A 271 22.76 25.04 -25.49
CA GLY A 271 22.32 25.78 -26.68
C GLY A 271 22.86 27.21 -26.77
N ASN A 272 23.43 27.75 -25.68
CA ASN A 272 23.91 29.12 -25.65
C ASN A 272 25.35 29.24 -26.21
N PRO A 273 25.70 30.40 -26.81
CA PRO A 273 27.06 30.65 -27.25
C PRO A 273 28.04 30.64 -26.07
N ARG A 274 29.22 30.07 -26.27
CA ARG A 274 30.29 30.08 -25.26
C ARG A 274 31.05 31.41 -25.31
N TYR A 275 31.20 32.03 -24.16
CA TYR A 275 32.05 33.20 -23.99
C TYR A 275 33.48 32.76 -23.66
N THR A 276 34.47 33.23 -24.42
CA THR A 276 35.89 32.96 -24.16
C THR A 276 36.47 34.09 -23.32
N TYR A 277 37.12 33.74 -22.22
CA TYR A 277 37.83 34.69 -21.37
C TYR A 277 39.32 34.65 -21.71
N ASP A 278 39.93 35.81 -21.91
CA ASP A 278 41.38 35.93 -22.15
C ASP A 278 42.18 35.62 -20.87
N GLN A 279 41.61 35.92 -19.69
CA GLN A 279 42.22 35.67 -18.39
C GLN A 279 41.29 34.83 -17.49
N LYS A 280 41.47 33.51 -17.50
CA LYS A 280 40.67 32.58 -16.68
C LYS A 280 40.89 32.73 -15.17
N TYR A 281 41.94 33.42 -14.74
CA TYR A 281 42.29 33.61 -13.34
C TYR A 281 41.43 34.69 -12.64
N GLU A 282 40.73 35.53 -13.40
CA GLU A 282 39.83 36.58 -12.86
C GLU A 282 38.40 36.05 -12.61
N LEU A 283 38.12 34.78 -12.91
CA LEU A 283 36.81 34.18 -12.68
C LEU A 283 36.56 33.98 -11.19
N GLU A 284 35.51 34.61 -10.69
CA GLU A 284 35.03 34.40 -9.33
C GLU A 284 34.62 32.92 -9.10
N PRO A 285 34.78 32.40 -7.88
CA PRO A 285 34.26 31.08 -7.54
C PRO A 285 32.73 31.07 -7.60
N CYS A 286 32.17 29.90 -7.94
CA CYS A 286 30.72 29.66 -7.95
C CYS A 286 30.12 30.00 -6.58
N MET A 287 29.01 30.75 -6.56
CA MET A 287 28.39 31.22 -5.32
C MET A 287 27.84 30.07 -4.47
N GLY A 288 27.44 28.95 -5.10
CA GLY A 288 26.89 27.79 -4.40
C GLY A 288 27.96 26.96 -3.68
N CYS A 289 28.95 26.44 -4.42
CA CYS A 289 29.95 25.53 -3.87
C CYS A 289 31.22 26.22 -3.36
N GLN A 290 31.51 27.45 -3.81
CA GLN A 290 32.71 28.25 -3.50
C GLN A 290 34.06 27.58 -3.78
N SER A 291 34.07 26.38 -4.37
CA SER A 291 35.25 25.55 -4.58
C SER A 291 35.69 25.46 -6.04
N ILE A 292 34.78 25.72 -6.98
CA ILE A 292 35.03 25.67 -8.43
C ILE A 292 34.79 27.06 -9.02
N GLN A 293 35.59 27.46 -10.00
CA GLN A 293 35.38 28.71 -10.75
C GLN A 293 34.02 28.69 -11.47
N ALA A 294 33.31 29.82 -11.46
CA ALA A 294 32.04 29.94 -12.14
C ALA A 294 32.21 29.72 -13.66
N ASN A 295 31.40 28.83 -14.23
CA ASN A 295 31.42 28.46 -15.65
C ASN A 295 30.21 28.97 -16.44
N ILE A 296 29.38 29.81 -15.81
CA ILE A 296 28.15 30.38 -16.39
C ILE A 296 28.22 31.91 -16.27
N LYS A 297 27.80 32.60 -17.34
CA LYS A 297 27.68 34.07 -17.40
C LYS A 297 26.23 34.43 -17.71
N LEU A 298 25.67 35.38 -16.96
CA LEU A 298 24.38 36.00 -17.28
C LEU A 298 24.63 37.26 -18.10
N ASP A 299 24.07 37.30 -19.30
CA ASP A 299 24.17 38.44 -20.22
C ASP A 299 22.80 39.00 -20.56
N LYS A 300 22.66 40.33 -20.55
CA LYS A 300 21.38 41.00 -20.77
C LYS A 300 21.19 41.20 -22.27
N THR A 301 20.14 40.59 -22.83
CA THR A 301 19.78 40.72 -24.24
C THR A 301 18.55 41.57 -24.50
N CYS A 302 17.82 41.97 -23.45
CA CYS A 302 16.63 42.81 -23.54
C CYS A 302 17.00 44.28 -23.84
N VAL A 303 16.26 44.92 -24.74
CA VAL A 303 16.39 46.34 -25.10
C VAL A 303 15.58 47.18 -24.12
N ASP A 304 16.15 48.26 -23.61
CA ASP A 304 15.46 49.18 -22.71
C ASP A 304 14.43 50.02 -23.49
N SER A 305 13.20 49.51 -23.63
CA SER A 305 12.08 50.24 -24.23
C SER A 305 11.41 51.16 -23.20
N VAL A 306 11.24 52.43 -23.58
CA VAL A 306 10.58 53.45 -22.76
C VAL A 306 9.09 53.14 -22.66
N GLY A 307 8.64 52.56 -21.55
CA GLY A 307 7.19 52.39 -21.26
C GLY A 307 6.77 51.06 -20.62
N GLU A 308 7.62 50.02 -20.63
CA GLU A 308 7.36 48.75 -19.93
C GLU A 308 8.39 48.51 -18.82
N VAL A 309 8.11 47.53 -17.95
CA VAL A 309 8.94 47.16 -16.79
C VAL A 309 10.39 46.94 -17.24
N GLN A 310 11.28 47.88 -16.87
CA GLN A 310 12.68 47.87 -17.30
C GLN A 310 13.40 46.61 -16.81
N CYS A 311 13.80 45.78 -17.76
CA CYS A 311 14.66 44.62 -17.54
C CYS A 311 16.04 45.09 -17.04
N ARG A 312 16.34 44.89 -15.75
CA ARG A 312 17.62 45.33 -15.14
C ARG A 312 18.72 44.31 -15.39
N GLN A 313 19.97 44.78 -15.47
CA GLN A 313 21.14 43.88 -15.45
C GLN A 313 21.12 43.08 -14.14
N CYS A 314 21.12 41.77 -14.26
CA CYS A 314 21.19 40.88 -13.11
C CYS A 314 22.64 40.81 -12.65
N ASN A 315 22.94 41.48 -11.52
CA ASN A 315 24.25 41.39 -10.86
C ASN A 315 24.32 40.21 -9.87
N CYS A 316 23.36 39.28 -9.94
CA CYS A 316 23.38 38.08 -9.12
C CYS A 316 24.53 37.17 -9.58
N LYS A 317 25.32 36.67 -8.62
CA LYS A 317 26.30 35.64 -8.92
C LYS A 317 25.56 34.34 -9.27
N PRO A 318 25.95 33.64 -10.34
CA PRO A 318 25.37 32.34 -10.63
C PRO A 318 25.67 31.38 -9.47
N MET A 319 24.62 30.74 -8.95
CA MET A 319 24.71 29.80 -7.82
C MET A 319 25.08 28.38 -8.23
N TRP A 320 25.19 28.10 -9.53
CA TRP A 320 25.33 26.77 -10.12
C TRP A 320 26.33 26.81 -11.26
#